data_AF-A0A920E1I7-F1
#
_entry.id   AF-A0A920E1I7-F1
#
_cell.length_a   1.000
_cell.length_b   1.000
_cell.length_c   1.000
_cell.angle_alpha   90.00
_cell.angle_beta   90.00
_cell.angle_gamma   90.00
#
_symmetry.space_group_name_H-M   'P 1'
#
loop_
_entity.id
_entity.type
_entity.pdbx_description
1 polymer ?
#
loop_
_entity_poly.entity_id
_entity_poly.type
_entity_poly.pdbx_seq_one_letter_code
_entity_poly.pdbx_strand_id
1 'polypeptide(L)'
;MTFFDAGVPGSNGTDVVAHHGAATSPPDQDASEQYYVHRHQVDNNLVLEGSRTFTLLNPAWDHPHHIIHLIRAMGALQIPIGTYHRSVSSNEGSLVLNQSMRDHGFDYRTEFIPVRLEEREDLLKAKATVPWIWSWKDGHICRDHDA
;
A
#
# COMPACT_ATOMS: atom_id res chain seq x y z
N MET A 1 -27.49 -3.21 -9.29
CA MET A 1 -26.63 -2.03 -9.54
C MET A 1 -26.36 -1.40 -8.20
N THR A 2 -25.09 -1.23 -7.82
CA THR A 2 -24.73 -0.58 -6.55
C THR A 2 -23.90 0.65 -6.87
N PHE A 3 -24.32 1.79 -6.34
CA PHE A 3 -23.62 3.06 -6.47
C PHE A 3 -22.83 3.34 -5.19
N PHE A 4 -21.58 3.74 -5.36
CA PHE A 4 -20.73 4.19 -4.27
C PHE A 4 -20.05 5.48 -4.72
N ASP A 5 -20.00 6.47 -3.84
CA ASP A 5 -19.07 7.58 -4.02
C ASP A 5 -17.67 7.07 -3.74
N ALA A 6 -16.80 7.13 -4.74
CA ALA A 6 -15.40 6.76 -4.60
C ALA A 6 -14.51 7.98 -4.35
N GLY A 7 -15.06 9.20 -4.37
CA GLY A 7 -14.30 10.43 -4.25
C GLY A 7 -13.56 10.53 -2.91
N VAL A 8 -12.30 10.96 -2.97
CA VAL A 8 -11.53 11.32 -1.78
C VAL A 8 -11.46 12.84 -1.68
N PRO A 9 -12.05 13.47 -0.64
CA PRO A 9 -11.99 14.91 -0.46
C PRO A 9 -10.54 15.43 -0.43
N GLY A 10 -10.28 16.48 -1.21
CA GLY A 10 -8.94 17.10 -1.29
C GLY A 10 -7.93 16.33 -2.15
N SER A 11 -8.31 15.22 -2.79
CA SER A 11 -7.44 14.57 -3.76
C SER A 11 -7.15 15.50 -4.95
N ASN A 12 -5.89 15.50 -5.37
CA ASN A 12 -5.38 16.30 -6.50
C ASN A 12 -4.45 15.48 -7.42
N GLY A 13 -4.34 14.17 -7.16
CA GLY A 13 -3.73 13.18 -8.04
C GLY A 13 -4.66 11.99 -8.21
N THR A 14 -4.68 11.40 -9.40
CA THR A 14 -5.45 10.19 -9.66
C THR A 14 -4.70 9.31 -10.64
N ASP A 15 -4.30 8.13 -10.15
CA ASP A 15 -3.55 7.16 -10.92
C ASP A 15 -4.34 5.85 -11.02
N VAL A 16 -4.36 5.26 -12.21
CA VAL A 16 -4.94 3.92 -12.44
C VAL A 16 -3.80 2.94 -12.63
N VAL A 17 -3.76 1.91 -11.80
CA VAL A 17 -2.72 0.87 -11.82
C VAL A 17 -3.35 -0.47 -12.16
N ALA A 18 -3.00 -1.00 -13.32
CA ALA A 18 -3.48 -2.28 -13.81
C ALA A 18 -2.34 -3.31 -13.86
N HIS A 19 -2.54 -4.43 -13.19
CA HIS A 19 -1.72 -5.63 -13.36
C HIS A 19 -2.61 -6.72 -13.95
N HIS A 20 -2.16 -7.36 -15.04
CA HIS A 20 -2.89 -8.46 -15.70
C HIS A 20 -2.49 -9.86 -15.18
N GLY A 21 -1.83 -9.91 -14.03
CA GLY A 21 -1.39 -11.12 -13.36
C GLY A 21 -0.65 -10.80 -12.06
N ALA A 22 -0.05 -11.81 -11.44
CA ALA A 22 0.80 -11.61 -10.25
C ALA A 22 1.97 -10.66 -10.56
N ALA A 23 2.08 -9.60 -9.77
CA ALA A 23 3.14 -8.61 -9.88
C ALA A 23 3.37 -7.90 -8.55
N THR A 24 4.65 -7.67 -8.24
CA THR A 24 5.12 -6.95 -7.07
C THR A 24 5.48 -5.52 -7.45
N SER A 25 5.07 -4.55 -6.64
CA SER A 25 5.36 -3.13 -6.84
C SER A 25 5.83 -2.48 -5.52
N PRO A 26 7.04 -1.90 -5.47
CA PRO A 26 8.09 -2.03 -6.50
C PRO A 26 8.53 -3.51 -6.67
N PRO A 27 9.03 -3.91 -7.85
CA PRO A 27 9.59 -5.24 -8.03
C PRO A 27 10.83 -5.42 -7.16
N ASP A 28 11.19 -6.67 -6.85
CA ASP A 28 12.43 -6.95 -6.12
C ASP A 28 13.66 -6.64 -6.99
N GLN A 29 14.76 -6.25 -6.36
CA GLN A 29 16.06 -6.04 -7.02
C GLN A 29 17.09 -6.97 -6.39
N ASP A 30 17.73 -7.80 -7.22
CA ASP A 30 18.73 -8.79 -6.78
C ASP A 30 18.21 -9.68 -5.62
N ALA A 31 16.95 -10.12 -5.71
CA ALA A 31 16.21 -10.86 -4.69
C ALA A 31 15.98 -10.11 -3.36
N SER A 32 16.31 -8.82 -3.28
CA SER A 32 16.01 -7.94 -2.16
C SER A 32 14.64 -7.27 -2.33
N GLU A 33 13.83 -7.30 -1.27
CA GLU A 33 12.56 -6.56 -1.24
C GLU A 33 12.80 -5.06 -1.39
N GLN A 34 11.96 -4.40 -2.16
CA GLN A 34 11.97 -2.95 -2.31
C GLN A 34 10.68 -2.33 -1.79
N TYR A 35 10.74 -1.06 -1.38
CA TYR A 35 9.61 -0.28 -0.88
C TYR A 35 9.63 1.13 -1.47
N TYR A 36 8.48 1.64 -1.89
CA TYR A 36 8.32 3.08 -2.12
C TYR A 36 8.07 3.79 -0.80
N VAL A 37 8.44 5.07 -0.72
CA VAL A 37 8.07 5.94 0.39
C VAL A 37 7.74 7.33 -0.15
N HIS A 38 6.53 7.78 0.13
CA HIS A 38 6.10 9.09 -0.28
C HIS A 38 6.39 10.15 0.79
N ARG A 39 6.94 11.29 0.40
CA ARG A 39 7.27 12.40 1.32
C ARG A 39 6.26 13.54 1.20
N HIS A 40 5.72 13.73 0.01
CA HIS A 40 4.79 14.80 -0.33
C HIS A 40 3.46 14.29 -0.88
N GLN A 41 3.18 12.99 -0.69
CA GLN A 41 1.95 12.34 -1.14
C GLN A 41 1.37 11.40 -0.07
N VAL A 42 0.07 11.56 0.20
CA VAL A 42 -0.76 10.54 0.85
C VAL A 42 -1.50 9.79 -0.24
N ASP A 43 -1.46 8.45 -0.20
CA ASP A 43 -2.22 7.62 -1.12
C ASP A 43 -3.57 7.23 -0.55
N ASN A 44 -4.54 7.01 -1.43
CA ASN A 44 -5.81 6.37 -1.11
C ASN A 44 -6.11 5.32 -2.18
N ASN A 45 -5.66 4.09 -1.93
CA ASN A 45 -5.74 2.98 -2.87
C ASN A 45 -7.07 2.25 -2.75
N LEU A 46 -7.88 2.24 -3.81
CA LEU A 46 -9.12 1.49 -3.92
C LEU A 46 -8.96 0.37 -4.96
N VAL A 47 -9.13 -0.87 -4.55
CA VAL A 47 -9.22 -2.01 -5.48
C VAL A 47 -10.56 -1.96 -6.20
N LEU A 48 -10.53 -1.93 -7.53
CA LEU A 48 -11.72 -2.01 -8.40
C LEU A 48 -11.97 -3.45 -8.86
N GLU A 49 -10.90 -4.20 -9.15
CA GLU A 49 -10.92 -5.60 -9.59
C GLU A 49 -9.77 -6.39 -8.97
N GLY A 50 -10.00 -7.67 -8.68
CA GLY A 50 -9.02 -8.57 -8.06
C GLY A 50 -8.76 -8.23 -6.59
N SER A 51 -7.51 -8.37 -6.17
CA SER A 51 -7.05 -8.01 -4.81
C SER A 51 -5.59 -7.59 -4.82
N ARG A 52 -5.19 -6.85 -3.77
CA ARG A 52 -3.79 -6.52 -3.49
C ARG A 52 -3.45 -6.82 -2.05
N THR A 53 -2.29 -7.43 -1.82
CA THR A 53 -1.69 -7.47 -0.49
C THR A 53 -0.67 -6.36 -0.38
N PHE A 54 -0.88 -5.41 0.53
CA PHE A 54 0.09 -4.37 0.86
C PHE A 54 0.89 -4.77 2.10
N THR A 55 2.20 -4.57 2.06
CA THR A 55 3.06 -4.59 3.24
C THR A 55 3.45 -3.14 3.53
N LEU A 56 3.10 -2.65 4.72
CA LEU A 56 3.44 -1.32 5.19
C LEU A 56 4.44 -1.41 6.34
N LEU A 57 5.50 -0.62 6.25
CA LEU A 57 6.50 -0.43 7.29
C LEU A 57 6.56 1.05 7.64
N ASN A 58 6.40 1.38 8.92
CA ASN A 58 6.62 2.72 9.42
C ASN A 58 7.31 2.68 10.80
N PRO A 59 8.64 2.84 10.84
CA PRO A 59 9.39 2.81 12.09
C PRO A 59 8.99 3.87 13.13
N ALA A 60 8.20 4.88 12.75
CA ALA A 60 7.70 5.90 13.67
C ALA A 60 6.38 5.51 14.38
N TRP A 61 5.76 4.38 14.01
CA TRP A 61 4.55 3.89 14.67
C TRP A 61 4.89 2.92 15.80
N ASP A 62 4.05 2.88 16.84
CA ASP A 62 4.15 1.90 17.94
C ASP A 62 4.06 0.46 17.42
N HIS A 63 3.25 0.24 16.38
CA HIS A 63 3.15 -1.00 15.64
C HIS A 63 3.64 -0.74 14.21
N PRO A 64 4.91 -1.06 13.90
CA PRO A 64 5.54 -0.54 12.68
C PRO A 64 5.30 -1.42 11.46
N HIS A 65 4.68 -2.59 11.59
CA HIS A 65 4.52 -3.57 10.51
C HIS A 65 3.04 -3.95 10.33
N HIS A 66 2.51 -3.70 9.13
CA HIS A 66 1.15 -4.05 8.77
C HIS A 66 1.12 -4.79 7.44
N ILE A 67 0.22 -5.77 7.34
CA ILE A 67 -0.12 -6.47 6.11
C ILE A 67 -1.61 -6.25 5.85
N ILE A 68 -1.97 -5.75 4.68
CA ILE A 68 -3.36 -5.45 4.31
C ILE A 68 -3.73 -6.29 3.10
N HIS A 69 -4.63 -7.24 3.27
CA HIS A 69 -5.25 -7.98 2.18
C HIS A 69 -6.43 -7.18 1.63
N LEU A 70 -6.11 -6.16 0.84
CA LEU A 70 -7.06 -5.19 0.34
C LEU A 70 -7.93 -5.80 -0.76
N ILE A 71 -9.25 -5.72 -0.53
CA ILE A 71 -10.28 -5.98 -1.53
C ILE A 71 -11.22 -4.79 -1.62
N ARG A 72 -11.98 -4.71 -2.71
CA ARG A 72 -12.94 -3.61 -2.97
C ARG A 72 -13.87 -3.32 -1.78
N ALA A 73 -14.33 -4.34 -1.07
CA ALA A 73 -15.28 -4.20 0.04
C ALA A 73 -14.73 -3.42 1.24
N MET A 74 -13.40 -3.33 1.39
CA MET A 74 -12.76 -2.62 2.50
C MET A 74 -12.71 -1.10 2.30
N GLY A 75 -13.08 -0.59 1.11
CA GLY A 75 -12.91 0.81 0.74
C GLY A 75 -11.47 1.15 0.35
N ALA A 76 -11.13 2.43 0.42
CA ALA A 76 -9.80 2.91 0.06
C ALA A 76 -8.82 2.76 1.24
N LEU A 77 -7.69 2.10 1.00
CA LEU A 77 -6.56 2.06 1.91
C LEU A 77 -5.80 3.39 1.83
N GLN A 78 -5.82 4.16 2.92
CA GLN A 78 -4.98 5.34 3.05
C GLN A 78 -3.56 4.95 3.47
N ILE A 79 -2.54 5.43 2.74
CA ILE A 79 -1.13 5.26 3.11
C ILE A 79 -0.55 6.65 3.41
N PRO A 80 -0.28 6.98 4.68
CA PRO A 80 0.26 8.28 5.07
C PRO A 80 1.70 8.49 4.57
N ILE A 81 2.10 9.76 4.46
CA ILE A 81 3.49 10.15 4.18
C ILE A 81 4.47 9.48 5.15
N GLY A 82 5.66 9.16 4.66
CA GLY A 82 6.71 8.49 5.42
C GLY A 82 6.47 6.99 5.67
N THR A 83 5.37 6.43 5.17
CA THR A 83 5.09 4.99 5.24
C THR A 83 5.74 4.27 4.05
N TYR A 84 6.65 3.35 4.35
CA TYR A 84 7.27 2.51 3.35
C TYR A 84 6.28 1.44 2.96
N HIS A 85 6.01 1.30 1.67
CA HIS A 85 5.02 0.36 1.20
C HIS A 85 5.48 -0.39 -0.05
N ARG A 86 5.07 -1.65 -0.11
CA ARG A 86 5.09 -2.47 -1.31
C ARG A 86 3.81 -3.25 -1.38
N SER A 87 3.47 -3.74 -2.55
CA SER A 87 2.28 -4.57 -2.70
C SER A 87 2.41 -5.61 -3.81
N VAL A 88 1.61 -6.66 -3.66
CA VAL A 88 1.56 -7.81 -4.57
C VAL A 88 0.13 -7.94 -5.05
N SER A 89 -0.08 -7.98 -6.38
CA SER A 89 -1.38 -8.30 -6.96
C SER A 89 -1.66 -9.81 -6.88
N SER A 90 -2.95 -10.14 -6.87
CA SER A 90 -3.38 -11.54 -6.96
C SER A 90 -2.88 -12.23 -8.24
N ASN A 91 -2.99 -13.56 -8.32
CA ASN A 91 -2.58 -14.33 -9.50
C ASN A 91 -3.30 -13.88 -10.77
N GLU A 92 -4.58 -13.51 -10.67
CA GLU A 92 -5.40 -13.00 -11.76
C GLU A 92 -5.15 -11.51 -12.05
N GLY A 93 -4.27 -10.86 -11.28
CA GLY A 93 -3.99 -9.45 -11.37
C GLY A 93 -4.82 -8.58 -10.43
N SER A 94 -4.85 -7.29 -10.74
CA SER A 94 -5.61 -6.28 -9.98
C SER A 94 -5.78 -5.01 -10.80
N LEU A 95 -6.92 -4.34 -10.64
CA LEU A 95 -7.12 -2.95 -11.05
C LEU A 95 -7.29 -2.08 -9.81
N VAL A 96 -6.42 -1.11 -9.62
CA VAL A 96 -6.44 -0.20 -8.46
C VAL A 96 -6.54 1.24 -8.93
N LEU A 97 -7.36 2.02 -8.23
CA LEU A 97 -7.41 3.47 -8.32
C LEU A 97 -6.68 4.05 -7.11
N ASN A 98 -5.64 4.85 -7.33
CA ASN A 98 -5.02 5.64 -6.27
C ASN A 98 -5.47 7.10 -6.39
N GLN A 99 -6.14 7.62 -5.36
CA GLN A 99 -6.54 9.02 -5.27
C GLN A 99 -5.66 9.75 -4.27
N SER A 100 -4.58 10.34 -4.77
CA SER A 100 -3.55 10.93 -3.94
C SER A 100 -3.89 12.36 -3.50
N MET A 101 -3.43 12.72 -2.31
CA MET A 101 -3.33 14.10 -1.85
C MET A 101 -1.85 14.50 -1.84
N ARG A 102 -1.49 15.46 -2.69
CA ARG A 102 -0.12 15.92 -2.93
C ARG A 102 0.05 17.34 -2.42
N ASP A 103 1.12 17.60 -1.68
CA ASP A 103 1.50 18.97 -1.32
C ASP A 103 2.35 19.63 -2.42
N HIS A 104 2.78 20.87 -2.19
CA HIS A 104 3.55 21.67 -3.16
C HIS A 104 4.96 21.15 -3.42
N GLY A 105 5.48 20.23 -2.60
CA GLY A 105 6.78 19.60 -2.73
C GLY A 105 6.77 18.31 -3.57
N PHE A 106 5.61 17.86 -4.04
CA PHE A 106 5.50 16.62 -4.82
C PHE A 106 6.29 16.68 -6.14
N ASP A 107 7.15 15.69 -6.36
CA ASP A 107 7.86 15.46 -7.63
C ASP A 107 7.91 13.96 -7.94
N TYR A 108 7.33 13.55 -9.06
CA TYR A 108 7.31 12.14 -9.49
C TYR A 108 8.72 11.54 -9.65
N ARG A 109 9.74 12.36 -9.88
CA ARG A 109 11.13 11.91 -10.03
C ARG A 109 11.75 11.48 -8.71
N THR A 110 11.22 11.94 -7.58
CA THR A 110 11.74 11.64 -6.24
C THR A 110 10.82 10.73 -5.44
N GLU A 111 9.51 10.81 -5.68
CA GLU A 111 8.48 10.08 -4.91
C GLU A 111 8.39 8.59 -5.26
N PHE A 112 8.90 8.17 -6.42
CA PHE A 112 8.83 6.78 -6.90
C PHE A 112 10.21 6.10 -7.00
N ILE A 113 11.20 6.60 -6.27
CA ILE A 113 12.50 5.91 -6.14
C ILE A 113 12.37 4.86 -5.02
N PRO A 114 12.48 3.56 -5.33
CA PRO A 114 12.38 2.53 -4.32
C PRO A 114 13.63 2.52 -3.42
N VAL A 115 13.43 2.09 -2.17
CA VAL A 115 14.52 1.76 -1.25
C VAL A 115 14.58 0.26 -1.04
N ARG A 116 15.79 -0.30 -0.97
CA ARG A 116 15.99 -1.73 -0.66
C ARG A 116 15.86 -1.95 0.84
N LEU A 117 15.14 -3.01 1.21
CA LEU A 117 14.91 -3.37 2.61
C LEU A 117 16.22 -3.59 3.36
N GLU A 118 17.17 -4.30 2.74
CA GLU A 118 18.45 -4.67 3.37
C GLU A 118 19.38 -3.48 3.64
N GLU A 119 19.18 -2.36 2.95
CA GLU A 119 19.97 -1.14 3.13
C GLU A 119 19.47 -0.29 4.31
N ARG A 120 18.40 -0.73 5.00
CA ARG A 120 17.70 0.03 6.03
C ARG A 120 17.46 -0.79 7.30
N GLU A 121 18.35 -0.62 8.27
CA GLU A 121 18.27 -1.31 9.57
C GLU A 121 16.95 -1.05 10.32
N ASP A 122 16.41 0.17 10.22
CA ASP A 122 15.12 0.53 10.82
C ASP A 122 13.94 -0.20 10.17
N LEU A 123 13.96 -0.40 8.85
CA LEU A 123 12.95 -1.19 8.14
C LEU A 123 13.07 -2.69 8.43
N LEU A 124 14.30 -3.21 8.54
CA LEU A 124 14.53 -4.59 8.97
C LEU A 124 13.96 -4.83 10.38
N LYS A 125 14.23 -3.92 11.32
CA LYS A 125 13.67 -3.99 12.68
C LYS A 125 12.14 -3.90 12.69
N ALA A 126 11.56 -2.98 11.90
CA ALA A 126 10.12 -2.87 11.75
C ALA A 126 9.50 -4.18 11.22
N LYS A 127 10.01 -4.70 10.11
CA LYS A 127 9.51 -5.92 9.46
C LYS A 127 9.67 -7.17 10.32
N ALA A 128 10.67 -7.20 11.20
CA ALA A 128 10.87 -8.30 12.14
C ALA A 128 9.82 -8.37 13.26
N THR A 129 9.02 -7.31 13.46
CA THR A 129 7.89 -7.35 14.41
C THR A 129 6.73 -8.17 13.84
N VAL A 130 5.93 -8.76 14.74
CA VAL A 130 4.70 -9.46 14.36
C VAL A 130 3.76 -8.48 13.65
N PRO A 131 3.37 -8.75 12.39
CA PRO A 131 2.54 -7.83 11.64
C PRO A 131 1.12 -7.77 12.20
N TRP A 132 0.52 -6.59 12.09
CA TRP A 132 -0.94 -6.46 12.15
C TRP A 132 -1.53 -6.80 10.79
N ILE A 133 -2.38 -7.83 10.76
CA ILE A 133 -2.96 -8.32 9.51
C ILE A 133 -4.39 -7.83 9.40
N TRP A 134 -4.67 -7.11 8.32
CA TRP A 134 -5.97 -6.55 8.03
C TRP A 134 -6.61 -7.31 6.87
N SER A 135 -7.84 -7.77 7.07
CA SER A 135 -8.58 -8.52 6.07
C SER A 135 -10.08 -8.23 6.16
N TRP A 136 -10.84 -8.69 5.18
CA TRP A 136 -12.29 -8.66 5.21
C TRP A 136 -12.84 -10.03 5.59
N LYS A 137 -13.59 -10.11 6.68
CA LYS A 137 -14.25 -11.34 7.14
C LYS A 137 -15.69 -11.01 7.56
N ASP A 138 -16.62 -11.86 7.14
CA ASP A 138 -18.03 -11.79 7.54
C ASP A 138 -18.69 -10.40 7.39
N GLY A 139 -18.31 -9.64 6.37
CA GLY A 139 -18.88 -8.32 6.09
C GLY A 139 -18.24 -7.16 6.87
N HIS A 140 -17.11 -7.41 7.54
CA HIS A 140 -16.40 -6.40 8.33
C HIS A 140 -14.89 -6.43 8.08
N ILE A 141 -14.23 -5.31 8.36
CA ILE A 141 -12.77 -5.24 8.44
C ILE A 141 -12.35 -5.88 9.75
N CYS A 142 -11.48 -6.87 9.67
CA CYS A 142 -10.90 -7.57 10.80
C CYS A 142 -9.41 -7.28 10.90
N ARG A 143 -8.92 -7.23 12.14
CA ARG A 143 -7.49 -7.15 12.45
C ARG A 143 -7.11 -8.36 13.29
N ASP A 144 -6.18 -9.14 12.78
CA ASP A 144 -5.60 -10.28 13.45
C ASP A 144 -4.12 -10.03 13.76
N HIS A 145 -3.61 -10.77 14.74
CA HIS A 145 -2.19 -10.92 14.97
C HIS A 145 -1.86 -12.35 14.55
N ASP A 146 -0.91 -12.54 13.64
CA ASP A 146 -0.34 -13.88 13.48
C ASP A 146 0.42 -14.19 14.78
N ALA A 147 -0.08 -15.19 15.52
CA ALA A 147 0.51 -15.67 16.77
C ALA A 147 1.66 -16.66 16.49
#